data_AF-A0A8J7CQC1-F1
#
_entry.id   AF-A0A8J7CQC1-F1
#
_cell.length_a   1.000
_cell.length_b   1.000
_cell.length_c   1.000
_cell.angle_alpha   90.00
_cell.angle_beta   90.00
_cell.angle_gamma   90.00
#
_symmetry.space_group_name_H-M   'P 1'
#
loop_
_entity.id
_entity.type
_entity.pdbx_description
1 polymer ?
#
loop_
_entity_poly.entity_id
_entity_poly.type
_entity_poly.pdbx_seq_one_letter_code
_entity_poly.pdbx_strand_id
1 'polypeptide(L)' 'MTHDEKISYAEYIARIKANDLARAVKLADLRHNSDLSRIKNPAPNDFSRVEKYSAALKILEA' A
#
# COMPACT_ATOMS: atom_id res chain seq x y z
N MET A 1 11.79 7.47 4.39
CA MET A 1 11.38 6.09 4.74
C MET A 1 12.50 5.15 4.35
N THR A 2 13.26 4.65 5.31
CA THR A 2 14.30 3.63 5.11
C THR A 2 13.62 2.30 4.83
N HIS A 3 13.51 1.92 3.55
CA HIS A 3 13.27 0.52 3.21
C HIS A 3 14.56 -0.21 3.57
N ASP A 4 14.47 -1.16 4.48
CA ASP A 4 15.51 -2.17 4.64
C ASP A 4 15.56 -2.93 3.31
N GLU A 5 16.61 -2.74 2.51
CA GLU A 5 16.73 -3.27 1.13
C GLU A 5 16.63 -4.80 1.06
N LYS A 6 16.70 -5.47 2.22
CA LYS A 6 16.66 -6.92 2.36
C LYS A 6 15.25 -7.52 2.38
N ILE A 7 14.20 -6.73 2.57
CA ILE A 7 12.82 -7.25 2.63
C ILE A 7 12.07 -6.80 1.39
N SER A 8 11.63 -7.77 0.59
CA SER A 8 10.78 -7.48 -0.56
C SER A 8 9.47 -6.82 -0.10
N TYR A 9 8.91 -5.91 -0.90
CA TYR A 9 7.63 -5.27 -0.58
C TYR A 9 6.52 -6.30 -0.31
N ALA A 10 6.56 -7.45 -1.00
CA ALA A 10 5.64 -8.56 -0.79
C ALA A 10 5.79 -9.21 0.61
N GLU A 11 7.02 -9.49 1.06
CA GLU A 11 7.27 -10.02 2.41
C GLU A 11 6.86 -9.04 3.50
N TYR A 12 7.07 -7.74 3.28
CA TYR A 12 6.62 -6.72 4.21
C TYR A 12 5.09 -6.74 4.38
N ILE A 13 4.34 -6.80 3.27
CA ILE A 13 2.87 -6.91 3.30
C ILE A 13 2.41 -8.22 3.94
N ALA A 14 3.09 -9.34 3.67
CA ALA A 14 2.79 -10.62 4.31
C ALA A 14 3.00 -10.59 5.84
N ARG A 15 4.05 -9.93 6.33
CA ARG A 15 4.28 -9.74 7.77
C ARG A 15 3.21 -8.86 8.41
N ILE A 16 2.78 -7.79 7.73
CA ILE A 16 1.69 -6.94 8.22
C ILE A 16 0.37 -7.71 8.30
N LYS A 17 0.10 -8.59 7.34
CA LYS A 17 -1.12 -9.41 7.33
C LYS A 17 -1.29 -10.24 8.62
N ALA A 18 -0.20 -10.69 9.23
CA ALA A 18 -0.21 -11.48 10.46
C ALA A 18 -0.54 -10.67 11.74
N ASN A 19 -0.55 -9.33 11.68
CA ASN A 19 -0.87 -8.47 12.81
C ASN A 19 -2.12 -7.64 12.49
N ASP A 20 -3.22 -7.93 13.20
CA ASP A 20 -4.53 -7.32 12.91
C ASP A 20 -4.55 -5.80 13.01
N LEU A 21 -3.85 -5.22 14.00
CA LEU A 21 -3.76 -3.77 14.17
C LEU A 21 -2.96 -3.13 13.03
N ALA A 22 -1.78 -3.69 12.72
CA ALA A 22 -0.94 -3.19 11.64
C ALA A 22 -1.65 -3.32 10.29
N ARG A 23 -2.38 -4.42 10.07
CA ARG A 23 -3.22 -4.64 8.88
C ARG A 23 -4.30 -3.58 8.77
N ALA A 24 -5.06 -3.31 9.83
CA ALA A 24 -6.13 -2.32 9.82
C ALA A 24 -5.61 -0.91 9.50
N VAL A 25 -4.50 -0.51 10.15
CA VAL A 25 -3.85 0.78 9.88
C VAL A 25 -3.35 0.85 8.44
N LYS A 26 -2.71 -0.22 7.93
CA LYS A 26 -2.18 -0.22 6.57
C LYS A 26 -3.28 -0.23 5.51
N LEU A 27 -4.40 -0.91 5.74
CA LEU A 27 -5.57 -0.87 4.86
C LEU A 27 -6.13 0.56 4.75
N ALA A 28 -6.27 1.26 5.87
CA ALA A 28 -6.73 2.65 5.89
C ALA A 28 -5.77 3.59 5.14
N ASP A 29 -4.46 3.45 5.40
CA ASP A 29 -3.40 4.19 4.71
C ASP A 29 -3.43 3.97 3.19
N LEU A 30 -3.53 2.71 2.74
CA LEU A 30 -3.58 2.38 1.31
C LEU A 30 -4.83 2.92 0.63
N ARG A 31 -6.01 2.83 1.28
CA ARG A 31 -7.27 3.38 0.72
C ARG A 31 -7.20 4.90 0.56
N HIS A 32 -6.67 5.60 1.57
CA HIS A 32 -6.49 7.05 1.51
C HIS A 32 -5.46 7.47 0.46
N ASN A 33 -4.32 6.77 0.40
CA ASN A 33 -3.25 7.07 -0.57
C ASN A 33 -3.58 6.67 -2.01
N SER A 34 -4.60 5.83 -2.22
CA SER A 34 -5.08 5.46 -3.57
C SER A 34 -6.09 6.46 -4.14
N ASP A 35 -6.47 7.49 -3.38
CA ASP A 35 -7.44 8.50 -3.76
C ASP A 35 -6.81 9.58 -4.67
N LEU A 36 -6.77 9.29 -5.98
CA LEU A 36 -6.28 10.23 -6.99
C LEU A 36 -7.13 11.49 -7.11
N SER A 37 -8.37 11.52 -6.61
CA SER A 37 -9.23 12.71 -6.67
C SER A 37 -8.65 13.90 -5.88
N ARG A 38 -7.72 13.62 -4.96
CA ARG A 38 -6.98 14.62 -4.18
C ARG A 38 -5.87 15.30 -4.98
N ILE A 39 -5.46 14.73 -6.10
CA ILE A 39 -4.35 15.21 -6.91
C ILE A 39 -4.91 15.97 -8.10
N LYS A 40 -4.71 17.29 -8.13
CA LYS A 40 -5.26 18.17 -9.17
C LYS A 40 -4.82 17.79 -10.59
N ASN A 41 -3.56 17.37 -10.75
CA ASN A 41 -2.96 16.94 -12.02
C ASN A 41 -2.11 15.68 -11.76
N PRO A 42 -2.70 14.48 -11.73
CA PRO A 42 -1.98 13.25 -11.45
C PRO A 42 -0.96 12.92 -12.54
N ALA A 43 0.23 12.49 -12.14
CA ALA A 43 1.31 12.10 -13.03
C ALA A 43 1.36 10.57 -13.20
N PRO A 44 2.05 10.02 -14.20
CA PRO A 44 2.18 8.57 -14.41
C PRO A 44 2.60 7.79 -13.16
N ASN A 45 3.48 8.38 -12.34
CA ASN A 45 3.93 7.77 -11.09
C ASN A 45 2.81 7.62 -10.04
N ASP A 46 1.82 8.50 -10.02
CA ASP A 46 0.68 8.39 -9.11
C ASP A 46 -0.21 7.20 -9.50
N PHE A 47 -0.43 6.99 -10.79
CA PHE A 47 -1.13 5.81 -11.29
C PHE A 47 -0.38 4.52 -10.96
N SER A 48 0.95 4.48 -11.14
CA SER A 48 1.76 3.32 -10.75
C SER A 48 1.70 3.03 -9.24
N ARG A 49 1.60 4.08 -8.40
CA ARG A 49 1.40 3.91 -6.94
C ARG A 49 0.04 3.29 -6.64
N VAL A 50 -1.02 3.75 -7.29
CA VAL A 50 -2.37 3.20 -7.12
C VAL A 50 -2.43 1.73 -7.52
N GLU A 51 -1.80 1.34 -8.63
CA GLU A 51 -1.71 -0.08 -9.03
C GLU A 51 -0.98 -0.92 -7.98
N LYS A 52 0.16 -0.42 -7.47
CA LYS A 52 0.92 -1.08 -6.40
C LYS A 52 0.10 -1.21 -5.11
N TYR A 53 -0.67 -0.19 -4.75
CA TYR A 53 -1.52 -0.20 -3.56
C TYR A 53 -2.73 -1.12 -3.72
N SER A 54 -3.33 -1.17 -4.90
CA SER A 54 -4.42 -2.10 -5.23
C SER A 54 -3.99 -3.57 -5.06
N ALA A 55 -2.78 -3.92 -5.53
CA ALA A 55 -2.23 -5.26 -5.29
C ALA A 55 -2.02 -5.56 -3.80
N ALA A 56 -1.55 -4.58 -3.02
CA ALA A 56 -1.35 -4.74 -1.58
C ALA A 56 -2.68 -4.88 -0.80
N LEU A 57 -3.72 -4.11 -1.18
CA LEU A 57 -5.06 -4.22 -0.61
C LEU A 57 -5.63 -5.62 -0.77
N LYS A 58 -5.54 -6.20 -1.97
CA LYS A 58 -6.00 -7.59 -2.24
C LYS A 58 -5.35 -8.63 -1.34
N ILE A 59 -4.08 -8.46 -1.00
CA ILE A 59 -3.35 -9.39 -0.12
C ILE A 59 -3.82 -9.25 1.34
N LEU A 60 -4.07 -8.01 1.77
CA LEU A 60 -4.45 -7.67 3.15
C LEU A 60 -5.95 -7.90 3.45
N GLU A 61 -6.82 -7.85 2.43
CA GLU A 61 -8.26 -8.11 2.57
C GLU A 61 -8.64 -9.60 2.45
N ALA A 62 -7.74 -10.43 1.90
CA ALA A 62 -7.90 -11.88 1.80
C ALA A 62 -7.67 -12.58 3.15
#